data_AF-A0A1W9LEA2-F1
#
_entry.id   AF-A0A1W9LEA2-F1
#
_cell.length_a   1.000
_cell.length_b   1.000
_cell.length_c   1.000
_cell.angle_alpha   90.00
_cell.angle_beta   90.00
_cell.angle_gamma   90.00
#
_symmetry.space_group_name_H-M   'P 1'
#
loop_
_entity.id
_entity.type
_entity.pdbx_description
1 polymer ?
#
loop_
_entity_poly.entity_id
_entity_poly.type
_entity_poly.pdbx_seq_one_letter_code
_entity_poly.pdbx_strand_id
1 'polypeptide(L)'
;MLHVTGRTLAEGYENALVALHRGGIPFRTQYDKPGDPPSLDATLNLVVEDPVADPMIHMAFPGGVADLREYVGELQGLKDAWTRNINDPADTRWEYTYHGRLEHYGRWKERAGEGASRASRFAGRVDLDQIAAVIGKLARQPYTRQAQMITWMPELDLSCFDRLDSTAFADRTLAFHDPTVQEMYHEEAAVILEKVRDMNAQMARQDGAGG
;
A
#
# COMPACT_ATOMS: atom_id res chain seq x y z
N MET A 1 -2.89 22.41 15.57
CA MET A 1 -1.75 21.55 15.17
C MET A 1 -1.13 21.00 16.44
N LEU A 2 -1.02 19.69 16.56
CA LEU A 2 -0.39 19.01 17.69
C LEU A 2 1.10 18.81 17.39
N HIS A 3 1.94 18.96 18.41
CA HIS A 3 3.37 18.71 18.32
C HIS A 3 3.74 17.67 19.37
N VAL A 4 4.32 16.57 18.93
CA VAL A 4 4.68 15.45 19.77
C VAL A 4 6.12 15.08 19.51
N THR A 5 6.83 14.70 20.58
CA THR A 5 8.19 14.17 20.50
C THR A 5 8.21 12.87 21.29
N GLY A 6 8.91 11.88 20.77
CA GLY A 6 9.23 10.64 21.48
C GLY A 6 10.65 10.24 21.10
N ARG A 7 11.35 9.56 22.00
CA ARG A 7 12.70 9.07 21.68
C ARG A 7 12.62 8.01 20.59
N THR A 8 11.64 7.12 20.66
CA THR A 8 11.47 6.01 19.72
C THR A 8 10.14 6.10 18.95
N LEU A 9 9.99 5.28 17.90
CA LEU A 9 8.76 5.26 17.11
C LEU A 9 7.54 4.84 17.95
N ALA A 10 7.69 3.82 18.80
CA ALA A 10 6.62 3.34 19.65
C ALA A 10 6.19 4.40 20.68
N GLU A 11 7.16 4.99 21.38
CA GLU A 11 6.90 6.08 22.33
C GLU A 11 6.23 7.28 21.64
N GLY A 12 6.76 7.69 20.47
CA GLY A 12 6.20 8.77 19.68
C GLY A 12 4.75 8.53 19.25
N TYR A 13 4.43 7.29 18.85
CA TYR A 13 3.07 6.87 18.49
C TYR A 13 2.11 6.92 19.68
N GLU A 14 2.48 6.38 20.83
CA GLU A 14 1.65 6.44 22.04
C GLU A 14 1.40 7.88 22.49
N ASN A 15 2.45 8.71 22.52
CA ASN A 15 2.33 10.13 22.84
C ASN A 15 1.39 10.84 21.86
N ALA A 16 1.42 10.47 20.57
CA ALA A 16 0.53 11.03 19.55
C ALA A 16 -0.95 10.66 19.80
N LEU A 17 -1.24 9.42 20.18
CA LEU A 17 -2.60 9.01 20.53
C LEU A 17 -3.13 9.76 21.75
N VAL A 18 -2.30 9.92 22.79
CA VAL A 18 -2.67 10.70 23.99
C VAL A 18 -2.94 12.17 23.63
N ALA A 19 -2.10 12.77 22.78
CA ALA A 19 -2.28 14.13 22.32
C ALA A 19 -3.55 14.30 21.48
N LEU A 20 -3.82 13.38 20.55
CA LEU A 20 -5.04 13.35 19.74
C LEU A 20 -6.28 13.20 20.61
N HIS A 21 -6.27 12.31 21.60
CA HIS A 21 -7.40 12.11 22.49
C HIS A 21 -7.71 13.37 23.33
N ARG A 22 -6.68 14.08 23.79
CA ARG A 22 -6.84 15.28 24.64
C ARG A 22 -7.12 16.56 23.87
N GLY A 23 -6.61 16.68 22.64
CA GLY A 23 -6.60 17.95 21.89
C GLY A 23 -7.07 17.83 20.44
N GLY A 24 -7.47 16.65 19.99
CA GLY A 24 -8.12 16.45 18.70
C GLY A 24 -9.54 16.99 18.70
N ILE A 25 -10.08 17.16 17.50
CA ILE A 25 -11.47 17.62 17.30
C ILE A 25 -12.33 16.47 16.80
N PRO A 26 -13.59 16.35 17.25
CA PRO A 26 -14.54 15.46 16.60
C PRO A 26 -14.81 15.96 15.17
N PHE A 27 -14.56 15.12 14.18
CA PHE A 27 -14.75 15.45 12.78
C PHE A 27 -15.38 14.28 12.03
N ARG A 28 -16.39 14.56 11.23
CA ARG A 28 -17.08 13.52 10.46
C ARG A 28 -16.25 13.13 9.24
N THR A 29 -16.01 11.85 9.05
CA THR A 29 -15.25 11.31 7.91
C THR A 29 -16.08 10.32 7.09
N GLN A 30 -15.62 10.00 5.87
CA GLN A 30 -16.21 8.92 5.06
C GLN A 30 -16.01 7.51 5.66
N TYR A 31 -15.24 7.39 6.75
CA TYR A 31 -14.96 6.13 7.43
C TYR A 31 -15.85 5.90 8.65
N ASP A 32 -16.57 6.92 9.13
CA ASP A 32 -17.45 6.80 10.28
C ASP A 32 -18.63 5.86 9.94
N LYS A 33 -18.90 4.88 10.81
CA LYS A 33 -20.03 3.95 10.61
C LYS A 33 -21.33 4.53 11.14
N PRO A 34 -22.50 4.10 10.62
CA PRO A 34 -23.78 4.48 11.18
C PRO A 34 -23.86 4.13 12.68
N GLY A 35 -24.03 5.15 13.52
CA GLY A 35 -24.16 5.02 14.98
C GLY A 35 -22.87 5.22 15.77
N ASP A 36 -21.70 5.24 15.11
CA ASP A 36 -20.44 5.55 15.78
C ASP A 36 -20.32 7.06 16.05
N PRO A 37 -19.63 7.47 17.14
CA PRO A 37 -19.26 8.87 17.33
C PRO A 37 -18.32 9.33 16.18
N PRO A 38 -18.26 10.64 15.88
CA PRO A 38 -17.31 11.16 14.90
C PRO A 38 -15.88 10.77 15.24
N SER A 39 -15.07 10.51 14.22
CA SER A 39 -13.62 10.31 14.38
C SER A 39 -12.96 11.51 15.07
N LEU A 40 -11.88 11.27 15.80
CA LEU A 40 -11.01 12.34 16.30
C LEU A 40 -9.98 12.67 15.23
N ASP A 41 -9.91 13.94 14.84
CA ASP A 41 -8.98 14.43 13.81
C ASP A 41 -8.04 15.50 14.39
N ALA A 42 -6.81 15.52 13.88
CA ALA A 42 -5.86 16.59 14.13
C ALA A 42 -4.74 16.61 13.08
N THR A 43 -4.24 17.80 12.78
CA THR A 43 -2.90 17.95 12.15
C THR A 43 -1.83 17.71 13.19
N LEU A 44 -0.92 16.75 12.95
CA LEU A 44 0.15 16.34 13.86
C LEU A 44 1.54 16.53 13.23
N ASN A 45 2.47 17.09 14.01
CA ASN A 45 3.90 16.94 13.80
C ASN A 45 4.46 16.01 14.87
N LEU A 46 5.01 14.87 14.47
CA LEU A 46 5.70 13.93 15.35
C LEU A 46 7.20 13.94 15.06
N VAL A 47 8.01 14.15 16.10
CA VAL A 47 9.48 14.00 16.05
C VAL A 47 9.84 12.70 16.76
N VAL A 48 10.57 11.83 16.06
CA VAL A 48 11.20 10.64 16.64
C VAL A 48 12.70 10.88 16.68
N GLU A 49 13.26 10.98 17.87
CA GLU A 49 14.66 11.42 18.05
C GLU A 49 15.67 10.33 17.68
N ASP A 50 15.35 9.08 17.97
CA ASP A 50 16.17 7.89 17.74
C ASP A 50 15.30 6.77 17.14
N PRO A 51 14.98 6.85 15.83
CA PRO A 51 14.00 5.96 15.18
C PRO A 51 14.46 4.50 15.09
N VAL A 52 15.73 4.21 15.37
CA VAL A 52 16.33 2.88 15.29
C VAL A 52 16.68 2.28 16.66
N ALA A 53 16.37 2.99 17.75
CA ALA A 53 16.64 2.51 19.12
C ALA A 53 15.78 1.29 19.51
N ASP A 54 14.54 1.24 19.02
CA ASP A 54 13.64 0.12 19.27
C ASP A 54 13.74 -0.94 18.16
N PRO A 55 13.39 -2.20 18.44
CA PRO A 55 13.12 -3.17 17.39
C PRO A 55 12.06 -2.60 16.44
N MET A 56 12.45 -2.40 15.17
CA MET A 56 11.59 -1.82 14.11
C MET A 56 10.30 -2.62 13.85
N ILE A 57 10.22 -3.84 14.39
CA ILE A 57 9.09 -4.75 14.24
C ILE A 57 8.37 -4.81 15.58
N HIS A 58 7.29 -4.04 15.71
CA HIS A 58 6.39 -4.13 16.84
C HIS A 58 5.68 -5.49 16.81
N MET A 59 5.74 -6.32 17.85
CA MET A 59 5.20 -7.69 17.81
C MET A 59 3.68 -7.78 17.55
N ALA A 60 2.93 -6.70 17.74
CA ALA A 60 1.50 -6.63 17.41
C ALA A 60 1.21 -6.04 16.01
N PHE A 61 2.18 -6.08 15.08
CA PHE A 61 1.92 -5.65 13.72
C PHE A 61 0.93 -6.63 13.03
N PRO A 62 -0.05 -6.11 12.26
CA PRO A 62 -0.97 -6.96 11.53
C PRO A 62 -0.21 -7.96 10.66
N GLY A 63 -0.54 -9.25 10.76
CA GLY A 63 -0.02 -10.29 9.86
C GLY A 63 1.20 -11.09 10.33
N GLY A 64 1.95 -10.62 11.33
CA GLY A 64 3.08 -11.37 11.89
C GLY A 64 4.25 -11.59 10.90
N VAL A 65 5.25 -12.37 11.33
CA VAL A 65 6.56 -12.47 10.63
C VAL A 65 6.45 -13.02 9.20
N ALA A 66 5.46 -13.86 8.92
CA ALA A 66 5.18 -14.37 7.58
C ALA A 66 4.75 -13.24 6.63
N ASP A 67 3.81 -12.40 7.05
CA ASP A 67 3.33 -11.26 6.25
C ASP A 67 4.41 -10.19 6.11
N LEU A 68 5.32 -10.04 7.09
CA LEU A 68 6.51 -9.22 6.91
C LEU A 68 7.40 -9.75 5.78
N ARG A 69 7.58 -11.09 5.70
CA ARG A 69 8.37 -11.68 4.62
C ARG A 69 7.68 -11.51 3.26
N GLU A 70 6.36 -11.62 3.25
CA GLU A 70 5.54 -11.34 2.07
C GLU A 70 5.67 -9.88 1.62
N TYR A 71 5.67 -8.94 2.56
CA TYR A 71 5.90 -7.51 2.30
C TYR A 71 7.30 -7.25 1.74
N VAL A 72 8.34 -7.91 2.25
CA VAL A 72 9.67 -7.86 1.62
C VAL A 72 9.62 -8.40 0.19
N GLY A 73 8.87 -9.48 -0.06
CA GLY A 73 8.65 -10.02 -1.39
C GLY A 73 7.92 -9.04 -2.33
N GLU A 74 6.94 -8.30 -1.82
CA GLU A 74 6.28 -7.21 -2.55
C GLU A 74 7.30 -6.17 -3.02
N LEU A 75 8.18 -5.70 -2.13
CA LEU A 75 9.24 -4.75 -2.47
C LEU A 75 10.25 -5.30 -3.49
N GLN A 76 10.38 -6.62 -3.61
CA GLN A 76 11.19 -7.30 -4.62
C GLN A 76 10.45 -7.51 -5.95
N GLY A 77 9.25 -6.97 -6.09
CA GLY A 77 8.42 -7.06 -7.30
C GLY A 77 7.64 -8.37 -7.44
N LEU A 78 7.66 -9.26 -6.44
CA LEU A 78 6.98 -10.57 -6.54
C LEU A 78 5.46 -10.46 -6.71
N LYS A 79 4.89 -9.31 -6.33
CA LYS A 79 3.47 -8.99 -6.43
C LYS A 79 3.16 -7.91 -7.47
N ASP A 80 4.09 -7.57 -8.36
CA ASP A 80 3.82 -6.54 -9.36
C ASP A 80 2.66 -6.93 -10.27
N ALA A 81 2.47 -8.22 -10.55
CA ALA A 81 1.32 -8.75 -11.28
C ALA A 81 -0.04 -8.54 -10.57
N TRP A 82 -0.03 -8.20 -9.27
CA TRP A 82 -1.23 -7.97 -8.46
C TRP A 82 -1.69 -6.51 -8.51
N THR A 83 -1.07 -5.69 -9.34
CA THR A 83 -1.59 -4.36 -9.71
C THR A 83 -2.60 -4.49 -10.83
N ARG A 84 -3.72 -3.78 -10.70
CA ARG A 84 -4.83 -3.84 -11.65
C ARG A 84 -4.51 -3.12 -12.94
N ASN A 85 -5.20 -3.51 -14.01
CA ASN A 85 -5.34 -2.67 -15.19
C ASN A 85 -6.38 -1.58 -14.91
N ILE A 86 -5.98 -0.31 -14.85
CA ILE A 86 -6.86 0.76 -14.38
C ILE A 86 -8.07 1.01 -15.29
N ASN A 87 -7.96 0.63 -16.57
CA ASN A 87 -9.04 0.73 -17.55
C ASN A 87 -10.00 -0.48 -17.54
N ASP A 88 -9.80 -1.45 -16.63
CA ASP A 88 -10.71 -2.57 -16.42
C ASP A 88 -11.47 -2.40 -15.09
N PRO A 89 -12.73 -1.96 -15.11
CA PRO A 89 -13.50 -1.70 -13.89
C PRO A 89 -13.83 -2.98 -13.10
N ALA A 90 -13.73 -4.16 -13.72
CA ALA A 90 -13.92 -5.45 -13.05
C ALA A 90 -12.63 -5.96 -12.38
N ASP A 91 -11.49 -5.30 -12.60
CA ASP A 91 -10.21 -5.69 -12.05
C ASP A 91 -10.07 -5.16 -10.61
N THR A 92 -10.28 -6.07 -9.65
CA THR A 92 -10.34 -5.75 -8.21
C THR A 92 -8.96 -5.72 -7.54
N ARG A 93 -7.90 -6.04 -8.29
CA ARG A 93 -6.49 -5.98 -7.85
C ARG A 93 -6.09 -4.60 -7.30
N TRP A 94 -4.88 -4.54 -6.74
CA TRP A 94 -4.37 -3.33 -6.10
C TRP A 94 -4.25 -2.18 -7.10
N GLU A 95 -4.54 -0.97 -6.63
CA GLU A 95 -4.37 0.24 -7.46
C GLU A 95 -2.91 0.43 -7.87
N TYR A 96 -1.99 0.23 -6.91
CA TYR A 96 -0.55 0.39 -7.10
C TYR A 96 0.22 -0.27 -5.96
N THR A 97 1.52 -0.46 -6.18
CA THR A 97 2.51 -0.71 -5.12
C THR A 97 3.33 0.55 -4.88
N TYR A 98 3.82 0.74 -3.66
CA TYR A 98 4.62 1.92 -3.32
C TYR A 98 5.94 1.98 -4.11
N HIS A 99 6.65 0.85 -4.22
CA HIS A 99 7.90 0.81 -4.99
C HIS A 99 7.66 1.10 -6.47
N GLY A 100 6.58 0.58 -7.06
CA GLY A 100 6.20 0.89 -8.44
C GLY A 100 5.95 2.38 -8.66
N ARG A 101 5.31 3.08 -7.71
CA ARG A 101 5.12 4.55 -7.78
C ARG A 101 6.43 5.32 -7.65
N LEU A 102 7.44 4.78 -6.98
CA LEU A 102 8.72 5.44 -6.76
C LEU A 102 9.73 5.16 -7.88
N GLU A 103 9.79 3.94 -8.39
CA GLU A 103 10.71 3.50 -9.45
C GLU A 103 10.16 3.75 -10.87
N HIS A 104 8.84 3.66 -11.05
CA HIS A 104 8.16 3.83 -12.35
C HIS A 104 7.10 4.94 -12.28
N TYR A 105 7.46 6.09 -11.70
CA TYR A 105 6.52 7.19 -11.56
C TYR A 105 6.03 7.67 -12.93
N GLY A 106 4.72 7.76 -13.09
CA GLY A 106 4.04 8.10 -14.34
C GLY A 106 3.58 6.89 -15.16
N ARG A 107 3.88 5.66 -14.71
CA ARG A 107 3.41 4.41 -15.33
C ARG A 107 2.29 3.76 -14.53
N TRP A 108 1.40 3.10 -15.25
CA TRP A 108 0.35 2.24 -14.71
C TRP A 108 0.04 1.12 -15.70
N LYS A 109 -0.80 0.15 -15.33
CA LYS A 109 -1.22 -0.93 -16.22
C LYS A 109 -2.56 -0.65 -16.87
N GLU A 110 -2.67 -1.01 -18.14
CA GLU A 110 -3.91 -1.02 -18.91
C GLU A 110 -4.01 -2.33 -19.70
N ARG A 111 -5.25 -2.79 -19.93
CA ARG A 111 -5.50 -3.81 -20.94
C ARG A 111 -5.38 -3.21 -22.34
N ALA A 112 -4.69 -3.91 -23.23
CA ALA A 112 -4.59 -3.59 -24.64
C ALA A 112 -5.15 -4.71 -25.50
N GLY A 113 -5.67 -4.36 -26.69
CA GLY A 113 -6.27 -5.32 -27.63
C GLY A 113 -7.79 -5.46 -27.47
N GLU A 114 -8.41 -6.15 -28.42
CA GLU A 114 -9.85 -6.45 -28.45
C GLU A 114 -10.08 -7.96 -28.29
N GLY A 115 -11.25 -8.33 -27.74
CA GLY A 115 -11.61 -9.73 -27.52
C GLY A 115 -10.69 -10.44 -26.53
N ALA A 116 -10.31 -11.67 -26.85
CA ALA A 116 -9.53 -12.51 -25.94
C ALA A 116 -8.02 -12.22 -25.90
N SER A 117 -7.55 -11.23 -26.69
CA SER A 117 -6.14 -10.80 -26.73
C SER A 117 -5.76 -9.75 -25.68
N ARG A 118 -6.58 -9.61 -24.62
CA ARG A 118 -6.53 -8.55 -23.60
C ARG A 118 -5.31 -8.66 -22.67
N ALA A 119 -4.11 -8.45 -23.21
CA ALA A 119 -2.87 -8.45 -22.43
C ALA A 119 -2.75 -7.18 -21.58
N SER A 120 -2.20 -7.32 -20.38
CA SER A 120 -1.76 -6.18 -19.57
C SER A 120 -0.51 -5.54 -20.19
N ARG A 121 -0.50 -4.22 -20.30
CA ARG A 121 0.67 -3.44 -20.71
C ARG A 121 0.88 -2.25 -19.79
N PHE A 122 2.11 -1.78 -19.69
CA PHE A 122 2.37 -0.47 -19.10
C PHE A 122 1.89 0.65 -20.05
N ALA A 123 1.17 1.60 -19.46
CA ALA A 123 0.71 2.84 -20.05
C ALA A 123 1.30 4.03 -19.28
N GLY A 124 0.84 5.25 -19.62
CA GLY A 124 1.37 6.48 -19.06
C GLY A 124 2.52 7.08 -19.86
N ARG A 125 2.66 8.40 -19.76
CA ARG A 125 3.55 9.19 -20.63
C ARG A 125 4.96 9.35 -20.05
N VAL A 126 5.11 9.15 -18.75
CA VAL A 126 6.34 9.36 -18.00
C VAL A 126 6.76 8.06 -17.34
N ASP A 127 8.06 7.82 -17.26
CA ASP A 127 8.67 6.70 -16.54
C ASP A 127 9.86 7.26 -15.79
N LEU A 128 9.63 7.63 -14.53
CA LEU A 128 10.63 8.30 -13.72
C LEU A 128 10.98 7.45 -12.50
N ASP A 129 12.23 7.00 -12.48
CA ASP A 129 12.86 6.48 -11.28
C ASP A 129 13.21 7.64 -10.34
N GLN A 130 12.30 7.92 -9.42
CA GLN A 130 12.45 8.97 -8.43
C GLN A 130 13.55 8.63 -7.42
N ILE A 131 13.80 7.35 -7.16
CA ILE A 131 14.83 6.88 -6.22
C ILE A 131 16.21 7.23 -6.78
N ALA A 132 16.51 6.78 -7.99
CA ALA A 132 17.79 7.10 -8.65
C ALA A 132 17.97 8.60 -8.85
N ALA A 133 16.90 9.32 -9.21
CA ALA A 133 16.94 10.77 -9.37
C ALA A 133 17.30 11.50 -8.05
N VAL A 134 16.66 11.12 -6.94
CA VAL A 134 16.93 11.70 -5.62
C VAL A 134 18.33 11.35 -5.13
N ILE A 135 18.77 10.09 -5.24
CA ILE A 135 20.12 9.66 -4.86
C ILE A 135 21.16 10.45 -5.65
N GLY A 136 21.02 10.52 -6.98
CA GLY A 136 21.94 11.26 -7.84
C GLY A 136 21.97 12.76 -7.51
N LYS A 137 20.83 13.33 -7.12
CA LYS A 137 20.74 14.74 -6.73
C LYS A 137 21.43 15.02 -5.40
N LEU A 138 21.17 14.20 -4.39
CA LEU A 138 21.80 14.33 -3.07
C LEU A 138 23.31 14.09 -3.12
N ALA A 139 23.76 13.12 -3.92
CA ALA A 139 25.19 12.86 -4.11
C ALA A 139 25.92 14.07 -4.73
N ARG A 140 25.28 14.79 -5.66
CA ARG A 140 25.85 16.00 -6.29
C ARG A 140 25.65 17.26 -5.45
N GLN A 141 24.52 17.37 -4.74
CA GLN A 141 24.06 18.57 -4.03
C GLN A 141 23.44 18.17 -2.68
N PRO A 142 24.26 17.84 -1.67
CA PRO A 142 23.75 17.32 -0.39
C PRO A 142 22.84 18.29 0.37
N TYR A 143 22.92 19.59 0.07
CA TYR A 143 22.10 20.66 0.66
C TYR A 143 20.84 20.98 -0.15
N THR A 144 20.50 20.17 -1.16
CA THR A 144 19.32 20.43 -2.00
C THR A 144 18.02 20.30 -1.22
N ARG A 145 17.11 21.25 -1.41
CA ARG A 145 15.73 21.19 -0.87
C ARG A 145 14.73 20.59 -1.86
N GLN A 146 15.22 20.09 -2.99
CA GLN A 146 14.42 19.58 -4.09
C GLN A 146 14.56 18.05 -4.25
N ALA A 147 15.09 17.37 -3.24
CA ALA A 147 15.13 15.91 -3.16
C ALA A 147 13.81 15.45 -2.56
N GLN A 148 12.85 15.16 -3.44
CA GLN A 148 11.50 14.75 -3.07
C GLN A 148 11.09 13.59 -3.97
N MET A 149 10.35 12.65 -3.40
CA MET A 149 9.61 11.64 -4.13
C MET A 149 8.14 11.75 -3.75
N ILE A 150 7.25 11.45 -4.69
CA ILE A 150 5.80 11.46 -4.47
C ILE A 150 5.18 10.19 -5.00
N THR A 151 4.13 9.71 -4.35
CA THR A 151 3.39 8.52 -4.78
C THR A 151 2.09 8.86 -5.48
N TRP A 152 1.52 10.02 -5.16
CA TRP A 152 0.26 10.51 -5.72
C TRP A 152 0.43 10.92 -7.19
N MET A 153 -0.39 10.36 -8.07
CA MET A 153 -0.52 10.77 -9.47
C MET A 153 -1.91 11.35 -9.71
N PRO A 154 -2.03 12.68 -9.92
CA PRO A 154 -3.34 13.33 -10.13
C PRO A 154 -4.17 12.73 -11.27
N GLU A 155 -3.52 12.15 -12.29
CA GLU A 155 -4.22 11.51 -13.43
C GLU A 155 -4.99 10.25 -13.02
N LEU A 156 -4.60 9.59 -11.92
CA LEU A 156 -5.16 8.31 -11.49
C LEU A 156 -5.87 8.41 -10.14
N ASP A 157 -5.36 9.27 -9.25
CA ASP A 157 -5.68 9.15 -7.83
C ASP A 157 -6.78 10.09 -7.35
N LEU A 158 -7.31 10.99 -8.19
CA LEU A 158 -8.38 11.93 -7.79
C LEU A 158 -9.65 11.24 -7.28
N SER A 159 -9.89 9.99 -7.68
CA SER A 159 -10.97 9.12 -7.18
C SER A 159 -10.44 7.88 -6.46
N CYS A 160 -9.13 7.84 -6.17
CA CYS A 160 -8.57 6.79 -5.32
C CYS A 160 -9.29 6.86 -3.96
N PHE A 161 -9.75 5.70 -3.48
CA PHE A 161 -10.56 5.51 -2.27
C PHE A 161 -12.08 5.74 -2.38
N ASP A 162 -12.64 6.07 -3.56
CA ASP A 162 -14.11 6.06 -3.80
C ASP A 162 -14.72 4.64 -3.89
N ARG A 163 -13.94 3.58 -3.66
CA ARG A 163 -14.44 2.19 -3.68
C ARG A 163 -15.34 1.83 -2.49
N LEU A 164 -15.48 2.69 -1.48
CA LEU A 164 -16.36 2.40 -0.33
C LEU A 164 -17.83 2.19 -0.75
N ASP A 165 -18.27 2.89 -1.80
CA ASP A 165 -19.64 2.81 -2.32
C ASP A 165 -19.87 1.61 -3.26
N SER A 166 -18.79 0.99 -3.77
CA SER A 166 -18.85 -0.10 -4.76
C SER A 166 -18.32 -1.45 -4.28
N THR A 167 -17.82 -1.55 -3.04
CA THR A 167 -17.39 -2.82 -2.43
C THR A 167 -18.20 -3.16 -1.19
N ALA A 168 -18.77 -4.37 -1.12
CA ALA A 168 -19.49 -4.80 0.07
C ALA A 168 -18.50 -4.93 1.25
N PHE A 169 -18.99 -4.78 2.48
CA PHE A 169 -18.17 -4.89 3.68
C PHE A 169 -17.48 -6.27 3.79
N ALA A 170 -18.15 -7.32 3.32
CA ALA A 170 -17.61 -8.69 3.29
C ALA A 170 -16.39 -8.83 2.34
N ASP A 171 -16.31 -8.04 1.27
CA ASP A 171 -15.19 -8.10 0.31
C ASP A 171 -13.95 -7.33 0.80
N ARG A 172 -14.09 -6.59 1.90
CA ARG A 172 -13.06 -5.70 2.47
C ARG A 172 -12.51 -6.20 3.81
N THR A 173 -13.01 -7.31 4.31
CA THR A 173 -12.67 -7.82 5.65
C THR A 173 -12.38 -9.31 5.57
N LEU A 174 -11.24 -9.72 6.13
CA LEU A 174 -10.94 -11.13 6.39
C LEU A 174 -11.11 -11.37 7.88
N ALA A 175 -11.95 -12.35 8.22
CA ALA A 175 -12.13 -12.78 9.60
C ALA A 175 -10.96 -13.69 9.98
N PHE A 176 -9.98 -13.18 10.72
CA PHE A 176 -8.76 -13.92 11.04
C PHE A 176 -9.02 -15.18 11.89
N HIS A 177 -10.15 -15.25 12.62
CA HIS A 177 -10.56 -16.45 13.34
C HIS A 177 -11.24 -17.51 12.46
N ASP A 178 -11.38 -17.27 11.17
CA ASP A 178 -11.89 -18.26 10.22
C ASP A 178 -10.91 -19.44 10.14
N PRO A 179 -11.36 -20.69 10.35
CA PRO A 179 -10.50 -21.87 10.33
C PRO A 179 -9.74 -22.05 9.01
N THR A 180 -10.31 -21.61 7.88
CA THR A 180 -9.67 -21.64 6.56
C THR A 180 -8.56 -20.60 6.47
N VAL A 181 -8.76 -19.41 7.05
CA VAL A 181 -7.75 -18.34 7.11
C VAL A 181 -6.61 -18.73 8.07
N GLN A 182 -6.92 -19.42 9.17
CA GLN A 182 -5.93 -19.98 10.12
C GLN A 182 -5.15 -21.16 9.53
N GLU A 183 -5.81 -22.06 8.78
CA GLU A 183 -5.17 -23.21 8.11
C GLU A 183 -4.23 -22.75 6.99
N MET A 184 -4.67 -21.77 6.18
CA MET A 184 -3.80 -21.03 5.26
C MET A 184 -2.59 -20.46 6.04
N TYR A 185 -2.81 -19.66 7.08
CA TYR A 185 -1.74 -19.05 7.88
C TYR A 185 -0.66 -20.03 8.42
N HIS A 186 -1.01 -21.30 8.70
CA HIS A 186 -0.09 -22.27 9.30
C HIS A 186 0.75 -23.09 8.31
N GLU A 187 0.32 -23.27 7.05
CA GLU A 187 1.04 -24.08 6.04
C GLU A 187 1.99 -23.27 5.14
N GLU A 188 1.94 -21.94 5.22
CA GLU A 188 2.22 -21.03 4.11
C GLU A 188 3.70 -20.63 3.87
N ALA A 189 4.73 -21.18 4.52
CA ALA A 189 6.11 -20.76 4.16
C ALA A 189 6.58 -21.29 2.79
N ALA A 190 6.36 -22.58 2.50
CA ALA A 190 6.63 -23.17 1.19
C ALA A 190 5.44 -22.99 0.23
N VAL A 191 4.23 -22.98 0.78
CA VAL A 191 2.99 -22.80 0.03
C VAL A 191 2.81 -21.35 -0.43
N ILE A 192 3.27 -20.30 0.27
CA ILE A 192 3.25 -18.90 -0.28
C ILE A 192 4.06 -18.83 -1.56
N LEU A 193 5.25 -19.43 -1.59
CA LEU A 193 6.12 -19.39 -2.77
C LEU A 193 5.52 -20.19 -3.93
N GLU A 194 4.87 -21.31 -3.64
CA GLU A 194 4.17 -22.14 -4.64
C GLU A 194 2.88 -21.47 -5.12
N LYS A 195 2.10 -20.86 -4.22
CA LYS A 195 0.88 -20.09 -4.49
C LYS A 195 1.16 -18.80 -5.25
N VAL A 196 2.23 -18.08 -4.94
CA VAL A 196 2.67 -16.92 -5.75
C VAL A 196 3.03 -17.38 -7.17
N ARG A 197 3.69 -18.54 -7.32
CA ARG A 197 3.98 -19.12 -8.65
C ARG A 197 2.70 -19.57 -9.38
N ASP A 198 1.80 -20.26 -8.70
CA ASP A 198 0.54 -20.77 -9.27
C ASP A 198 -0.45 -19.67 -9.61
N MET A 199 -0.53 -18.64 -8.77
CA MET A 199 -1.38 -17.47 -8.98
C MET A 199 -0.80 -16.57 -10.08
N ASN A 200 0.53 -16.40 -10.16
CA ASN A 200 1.17 -15.77 -11.33
C ASN A 200 0.93 -16.58 -12.61
N ALA A 201 0.93 -17.92 -12.55
CA ALA A 201 0.61 -18.78 -13.69
C ALA A 201 -0.89 -18.74 -14.07
N GLN A 202 -1.80 -18.64 -13.10
CA GLN A 202 -3.23 -18.41 -13.36
C GLN A 202 -3.50 -17.03 -13.96
N MET A 203 -2.84 -15.99 -13.47
CA MET A 203 -2.94 -14.63 -14.03
C MET A 203 -2.35 -14.57 -15.45
N ALA A 204 -1.22 -15.23 -15.71
CA ALA A 204 -0.66 -15.38 -17.05
C ALA A 204 -1.59 -16.18 -18.00
N ARG A 205 -2.34 -17.16 -17.48
CA ARG A 205 -3.39 -17.88 -18.22
C ARG A 205 -4.61 -17.00 -18.51
N GLN A 206 -4.98 -16.09 -17.62
CA GLN A 206 -6.03 -15.09 -17.90
C GLN A 206 -5.61 -14.09 -18.98
N ASP A 207 -4.32 -13.84 -19.15
CA ASP A 207 -3.76 -13.03 -20.25
C ASP A 207 -3.58 -13.83 -21.57
N GLY A 208 -3.73 -15.16 -21.55
CA GLY A 208 -3.51 -16.05 -22.70
C GLY A 208 -4.69 -16.96 -23.10
N ALA A 209 -5.81 -16.96 -22.36
CA ALA A 209 -6.97 -17.78 -22.65
C ALA A 209 -7.96 -17.06 -23.59
N GLY A 210 -7.54 -16.97 -24.84
CA GLY A 210 -8.44 -17.15 -25.98
C GLY A 210 -7.64 -17.20 -27.26
N GLY A 211 -7.05 -18.39 -27.48
CA GLY A 211 -6.87 -18.91 -28.83
C GLY A 211 -8.20 -19.46 -29.35
#